data_AF-A0A2W4QZT0-F1
#
_entry.id   AF-A0A2W4QZT0-F1
#
_cell.length_a   1.000
_cell.length_b   1.000
_cell.length_c   1.000
_cell.angle_alpha   90.00
_cell.angle_beta   90.00
_cell.angle_gamma   90.00
#
_symmetry.space_group_name_H-M   'P 1'
#
loop_
_entity.id
_entity.type
_entity.pdbx_description
1 polymer ?
#
loop_
_entity_poly.entity_id
_entity_poly.type
_entity_poly.pdbx_seq_one_letter_code
_entity_poly.pdbx_strand_id
1 'polypeptide(L)'
;MSASSSALPAAADASAIASESLSAQIDALSGALRADPYRPDLLIERLLLHCGAARNEAAREDLHVLERLGVARRMLPALGALLTGALRVRCCAGVYLLYASQLDIAHVELTEQCVQDALCEAWRFFGVPGPKLVVELTERLPGLHHAASDVAGIGYIKLSPLRSLREYEAIVAHELAHLHLRSGNRFLDEGIAVFFQARHDRTSIFVGSRIDGETLLRTRGHAIPALRAMLAYDARSDLFFERLVPDAALRPCVYVSAHALVEHALDRLGMDGLRRLCEALQSRAPSAHPSVVAHALGEPIESLDRRLLRASSGRGSSDALPMDELRALTPASVFCTPLSAEEAARQVAGLRAAVTAVSDPAHEPRGLLVRALARRVFVGASASPFADLAELRSLVHDLTSMPGLPERERVCLEVWQSLTEVHSAPSMAACISSWSRALEICRRALAHHADDPEILCAVAALHAQGPVAYGADRACARACMEKARHAPGWSRWVEAFERSLEGVS
;
A
#
# COMPACT_ATOMS: atom_id res chain seq x y z
N MET A 1 67.23 39.95 -11.78
CA MET A 1 65.79 39.66 -11.87
C MET A 1 65.48 38.64 -10.78
N SER A 2 64.91 39.11 -9.68
CA SER A 2 64.61 38.29 -8.50
C SER A 2 63.22 37.68 -8.65
N ALA A 3 63.12 36.36 -8.63
CA ALA A 3 61.85 35.65 -8.58
C ALA A 3 61.35 35.63 -7.12
N SER A 4 60.24 36.33 -6.87
CA SER A 4 59.51 36.27 -5.60
C SER A 4 58.62 35.04 -5.58
N SER A 5 58.92 34.11 -4.68
CA SER A 5 58.04 33.02 -4.26
C SER A 5 56.79 33.61 -3.58
N SER A 6 55.60 33.33 -4.11
CA SER A 6 54.35 33.48 -3.36
C SER A 6 53.80 32.07 -3.12
N ALA A 7 54.00 31.59 -1.89
CA ALA A 7 53.36 30.38 -1.41
C ALA A 7 51.87 30.69 -1.18
N LEU A 8 51.00 29.86 -1.75
CA LEU A 8 49.56 29.87 -1.58
C LEU A 8 49.15 29.64 -0.10
N PRO A 9 48.37 30.54 0.52
CA PRO A 9 47.54 30.22 1.67
C PRO A 9 46.14 29.86 1.13
N ALA A 10 45.84 28.56 0.99
CA ALA A 10 44.52 28.14 0.49
C ALA A 10 43.90 26.95 1.25
N ALA A 11 44.71 26.14 1.93
CA ALA A 11 44.21 24.96 2.65
C ALA A 11 43.85 25.22 4.13
N ALA A 12 44.51 26.17 4.79
CA ALA A 12 44.23 26.52 6.19
C ALA A 12 42.95 27.37 6.33
N ASP A 13 42.71 28.30 5.38
CA ASP A 13 41.54 29.18 5.40
C ASP A 13 40.23 28.42 5.11
N ALA A 14 40.22 27.42 4.22
CA ALA A 14 39.02 26.62 3.95
C ALA A 14 38.55 25.79 5.15
N SER A 15 39.49 25.28 5.96
CA SER A 15 39.21 24.50 7.19
C SER A 15 38.72 25.40 8.32
N ALA A 16 39.33 26.58 8.49
CA ALA A 16 38.90 27.58 9.49
C ALA A 16 37.52 28.17 9.15
N ILE A 17 37.26 28.51 7.88
CA ILE A 17 35.96 29.01 7.39
C ILE A 17 34.86 27.95 7.54
N ALA A 18 35.18 26.67 7.29
CA ALA A 18 34.25 25.56 7.53
C ALA A 18 33.95 25.37 9.03
N SER A 19 34.95 25.53 9.90
CA SER A 19 34.82 25.45 11.36
C SER A 19 34.05 26.64 11.96
N GLU A 20 34.27 27.86 11.47
CA GLU A 20 33.53 29.06 11.89
C GLU A 20 32.08 29.02 11.43
N SER A 21 31.81 28.54 10.22
CA SER A 21 30.44 28.31 9.69
C SER A 21 29.68 27.27 10.51
N LEU A 22 30.34 26.18 10.94
CA LEU A 22 29.73 25.13 11.77
C LEU A 22 29.39 25.62 13.18
N SER A 23 30.29 26.37 13.83
CA SER A 23 30.03 26.91 15.17
C SER A 23 28.86 27.90 15.16
N ALA A 24 28.78 28.77 14.14
CA ALA A 24 27.68 29.70 13.99
C ALA A 24 26.32 28.99 13.82
N GLN A 25 26.27 27.87 13.09
CA GLN A 25 25.05 27.06 12.96
C GLN A 25 24.63 26.43 14.28
N ILE A 26 25.58 25.86 15.03
CA ILE A 26 25.32 25.29 16.37
C ILE A 26 24.82 26.35 17.34
N ASP A 27 25.40 27.55 17.30
CA ASP A 27 24.99 28.68 18.16
C ASP A 27 23.59 29.19 17.79
N ALA A 28 23.26 29.26 16.50
CA ALA A 28 21.93 29.62 16.03
C ALA A 28 20.86 28.60 16.49
N LEU A 29 21.13 27.30 16.34
CA LEU A 29 20.25 26.24 16.82
C LEU A 29 20.09 26.27 18.34
N SER A 30 21.20 26.52 19.06
CA SER A 30 21.17 26.66 20.52
C SER A 30 20.36 27.88 20.96
N GLY A 31 20.42 28.99 20.20
CA GLY A 31 19.56 30.15 20.41
C GLY A 31 18.08 29.82 20.24
N ALA A 32 17.72 29.08 19.19
CA ALA A 32 16.34 28.65 18.95
C ALA A 32 15.84 27.67 20.04
N LEU A 33 16.68 26.71 20.45
CA LEU A 33 16.37 25.74 21.50
C LEU A 33 16.25 26.35 22.91
N ARG A 34 16.80 27.55 23.15
CA ARG A 34 16.52 28.29 24.40
C ARG A 34 15.06 28.75 24.48
N ALA A 35 14.45 29.07 23.33
CA ALA A 35 13.05 29.49 23.27
C ALA A 35 12.10 28.28 23.35
N ASP A 36 12.49 27.14 22.76
CA ASP A 36 11.75 25.88 22.84
C ASP A 36 12.72 24.69 22.89
N PRO A 37 13.04 24.15 24.09
CA PRO A 37 14.06 23.11 24.25
C PRO A 37 13.60 21.72 23.81
N TYR A 38 12.34 21.55 23.41
CA TYR A 38 11.76 20.26 23.06
C TYR A 38 11.46 20.10 21.57
N ARG A 39 12.04 20.96 20.71
CA ARG A 39 11.95 20.89 19.25
C ARG A 39 12.78 19.74 18.67
N PRO A 40 12.17 18.60 18.28
CA PRO A 40 12.94 17.41 17.90
C PRO A 40 13.75 17.61 16.62
N ASP A 41 13.22 18.40 15.68
CA ASP A 41 13.90 18.76 14.44
C ASP A 41 15.23 19.48 14.71
N LEU A 42 15.21 20.47 15.60
CA LEU A 42 16.39 21.25 15.95
C LEU A 42 17.39 20.45 16.82
N LEU A 43 16.88 19.60 17.73
CA LEU A 43 17.70 18.72 18.55
C LEU A 43 18.48 17.71 17.70
N ILE A 44 17.81 17.07 16.72
CA ILE A 44 18.46 16.12 15.82
C ILE A 44 19.54 16.82 15.00
N GLU A 45 19.23 17.97 14.43
CA GLU A 45 20.20 18.75 13.65
C GLU A 45 21.41 19.16 14.49
N ARG A 46 21.19 19.71 15.68
CA ARG A 46 22.27 20.13 16.57
C ARG A 46 23.14 18.95 17.01
N LEU A 47 22.52 17.82 17.34
CA LEU A 47 23.22 16.57 17.65
C LEU A 47 24.14 16.15 16.50
N LEU A 48 23.63 16.14 15.27
CA LEU A 48 24.41 15.75 14.08
C LEU A 48 25.60 16.69 13.86
N LEU A 49 25.41 18.00 14.03
CA LEU A 49 26.49 18.98 13.93
C LEU A 49 27.51 18.84 15.09
N HIS A 50 27.06 18.57 16.31
CA HIS A 50 27.95 18.28 17.44
C HIS A 50 28.79 17.03 17.20
N CYS A 51 28.20 15.94 16.70
CA CYS A 51 28.92 14.73 16.32
C CYS A 51 29.95 15.01 15.21
N GLY A 52 29.58 15.80 14.19
CA GLY A 52 30.51 16.22 13.13
C GLY A 52 31.68 17.07 13.64
N ALA A 53 31.46 17.84 14.71
CA ALA A 53 32.48 18.65 15.40
C ALA A 53 33.24 17.88 16.50
N ALA A 54 33.03 16.57 16.65
CA ALA A 54 33.57 15.74 17.73
C ALA A 54 33.21 16.22 19.16
N ARG A 55 32.07 16.89 19.34
CA ARG A 55 31.54 17.38 20.62
C ARG A 55 30.55 16.38 21.23
N ASN A 56 31.02 15.17 21.52
CA ASN A 56 30.16 14.02 21.87
C ASN A 56 29.36 14.18 23.17
N GLU A 57 29.86 14.93 24.16
CA GLU A 57 29.11 15.18 25.40
C GLU A 57 27.86 16.04 25.15
N ALA A 58 27.99 17.12 24.37
CA ALA A 58 26.86 17.97 24.00
C ALA A 58 25.83 17.21 23.12
N ALA A 59 26.31 16.38 22.19
CA ALA A 59 25.45 15.51 21.40
C ALA A 59 24.69 14.48 22.25
N ARG A 60 25.29 14.00 23.34
CA ARG A 60 24.65 13.06 24.27
C ARG A 60 23.49 13.69 25.04
N GLU A 61 23.61 14.96 25.42
CA GLU A 61 22.51 15.71 26.04
C GLU A 61 21.29 15.78 25.11
N ASP A 62 21.51 16.12 23.84
CA ASP A 62 20.44 16.16 22.83
C ASP A 62 19.79 14.79 22.61
N LEU A 63 20.60 13.72 22.53
CA LEU A 63 20.09 12.36 22.38
C LEU A 63 19.20 11.98 23.57
N HIS A 64 19.63 12.30 24.79
CA HIS A 64 18.87 11.98 26.00
C HIS A 64 17.50 12.68 26.02
N VAL A 65 17.41 13.91 25.53
CA VAL A 65 16.12 14.61 25.38
C VAL A 65 15.24 13.89 24.36
N LEU A 66 15.78 13.53 23.19
CA LEU A 66 15.03 12.81 22.15
C LEU A 66 14.49 11.45 22.64
N GLU A 67 15.32 10.68 23.37
CA GLU A 67 14.92 9.42 23.98
C GLU A 67 13.78 9.61 24.98
N ARG A 68 13.85 10.64 25.83
CA ARG A 68 12.81 10.96 26.80
C ARG A 68 11.50 11.41 26.16
N LEU A 69 11.57 12.12 25.03
CA LEU A 69 10.39 12.50 24.26
C LEU A 69 9.76 11.31 23.53
N GLY A 70 10.49 10.21 23.33
CA GLY A 70 10.00 9.01 22.66
C GLY A 70 9.70 9.20 21.16
N VAL A 71 10.33 10.21 20.56
CA VAL A 71 10.23 10.60 19.14
C VAL A 71 11.41 10.03 18.33
N ALA A 72 11.37 10.15 16.99
CA ALA A 72 12.46 9.73 16.09
C ALA A 72 12.91 8.27 16.28
N ARG A 73 12.00 7.38 16.67
CA ARG A 73 12.32 6.01 17.12
C ARG A 73 13.14 5.21 16.11
N ARG A 74 12.92 5.44 14.81
CA ARG A 74 13.66 4.76 13.73
C ARG A 74 15.09 5.27 13.58
N MET A 75 15.35 6.52 13.96
CA MET A 75 16.67 7.17 13.86
C MET A 75 17.52 7.00 15.12
N LEU A 76 16.90 6.87 16.31
CA LEU A 76 17.61 6.78 17.60
C LEU A 76 18.79 5.78 17.59
N PRO A 77 18.68 4.55 17.01
CA PRO A 77 19.81 3.64 16.96
C PRO A 77 21.01 4.20 16.20
N ALA A 78 20.78 4.87 15.06
CA ALA A 78 21.83 5.47 14.26
C ALA A 78 22.44 6.69 14.96
N LEU A 79 21.63 7.52 15.62
CA LEU A 79 22.11 8.66 16.41
C LEU A 79 22.98 8.19 17.59
N GLY A 80 22.58 7.14 18.30
CA GLY A 80 23.39 6.53 19.35
C GLY A 80 24.71 5.94 18.82
N ALA A 81 24.68 5.33 17.63
CA ALA A 81 25.88 4.80 16.99
C ALA A 81 26.92 5.88 16.65
N LEU A 82 26.51 7.12 16.37
CA LEU A 82 27.43 8.26 16.22
C LEU A 82 28.19 8.55 17.52
N LEU A 83 27.52 8.53 18.68
CA LEU A 83 28.16 8.80 19.98
C LEU A 83 29.17 7.73 20.40
N THR A 84 29.02 6.52 19.89
CA THR A 84 29.97 5.41 20.11
C THR A 84 31.13 5.38 19.10
N GLY A 85 31.10 6.25 18.08
CA GLY A 85 32.06 6.27 16.98
C GLY A 85 31.89 5.14 15.95
N ALA A 86 30.83 4.32 16.08
CA ALA A 86 30.50 3.27 15.12
C ALA A 86 30.07 3.86 13.76
N LEU A 87 29.37 4.98 13.79
CA LEU A 87 29.06 5.79 12.62
C LEU A 87 29.81 7.12 12.67
N ARG A 88 30.02 7.70 11.49
CA ARG A 88 30.46 9.08 11.25
C ARG A 88 29.35 9.84 10.54
N VAL A 89 29.41 11.16 10.61
CA VAL A 89 28.47 12.04 9.93
C VAL A 89 29.22 12.97 8.98
N ARG A 90 28.67 13.13 7.77
CA ARG A 90 29.07 14.15 6.81
C ARG A 90 27.85 14.99 6.47
N CYS A 91 28.01 16.32 6.44
CA CYS A 91 26.94 17.27 6.20
C CYS A 91 27.21 18.06 4.93
N CYS A 92 26.22 18.13 4.04
CA CYS A 92 26.26 18.94 2.83
C CYS A 92 24.87 19.49 2.52
N ALA A 93 24.72 20.81 2.50
CA ALA A 93 23.49 21.52 2.11
C ALA A 93 22.18 20.98 2.75
N GLY A 94 22.19 20.63 4.04
CA GLY A 94 21.02 20.10 4.74
C GLY A 94 20.77 18.59 4.58
N VAL A 95 21.72 17.87 3.95
CA VAL A 95 21.80 16.42 3.91
C VAL A 95 22.88 15.93 4.88
N TYR A 96 22.52 14.99 5.74
CA TYR A 96 23.39 14.35 6.71
C TYR A 96 23.56 12.88 6.36
N LEU A 97 24.73 12.50 5.89
CA LEU A 97 25.09 11.12 5.61
C LEU A 97 25.70 10.49 6.85
N LEU A 98 25.07 9.44 7.38
CA LEU A 98 25.59 8.62 8.46
C LEU A 98 26.20 7.36 7.86
N TYR A 99 27.47 7.11 8.10
CA TYR A 99 28.18 6.00 7.46
C TYR A 99 29.14 5.33 8.45
N ALA A 100 29.38 4.04 8.25
CA ALA A 100 30.28 3.30 9.11
C ALA A 100 31.72 3.81 8.98
N SER A 101 32.46 3.87 10.09
CA SER A 101 33.83 4.42 10.13
C SER A 101 34.81 3.75 9.16
N GLN A 102 34.53 2.51 8.74
CA GLN A 102 35.33 1.68 7.86
C GLN A 102 34.97 1.76 6.37
N LEU A 103 33.90 2.49 6.02
CA LEU A 103 33.43 2.64 4.65
C LEU A 103 34.37 3.55 3.84
N ASP A 104 34.61 3.21 2.57
CA ASP A 104 35.47 4.00 1.68
C ASP A 104 34.88 5.40 1.47
N ILE A 105 35.71 6.44 1.64
CA ILE A 105 35.29 7.83 1.49
C ILE A 105 34.79 8.12 0.08
N ALA A 106 35.37 7.49 -0.94
CA ALA A 106 34.93 7.66 -2.33
C ALA A 106 33.49 7.16 -2.52
N HIS A 107 33.10 6.08 -1.81
CA HIS A 107 31.74 5.55 -1.83
C HIS A 107 30.75 6.50 -1.16
N VAL A 108 31.15 7.11 -0.04
CA VAL A 108 30.34 8.11 0.68
C VAL A 108 30.13 9.35 -0.19
N GLU A 109 31.17 9.85 -0.85
CA GLU A 109 31.10 11.01 -1.75
C GLU A 109 30.23 10.75 -2.98
N LEU A 110 30.32 9.55 -3.56
CA LEU A 110 29.45 9.13 -4.64
C LEU A 110 27.98 9.10 -4.21
N THR A 111 27.71 8.54 -3.02
CA THR A 111 26.36 8.48 -2.46
C THR A 111 25.82 9.88 -2.19
N GLU A 112 26.66 10.78 -1.67
CA GLU A 112 26.33 12.20 -1.49
C GLU A 112 25.86 12.83 -2.79
N GLN A 113 26.64 12.66 -3.86
CA GLN A 113 26.32 13.20 -5.17
C GLN A 113 24.97 12.67 -5.69
N CYS A 114 24.74 11.35 -5.63
CA CYS A 114 23.47 10.75 -6.05
C CYS A 114 22.28 11.30 -5.27
N VAL A 115 22.42 11.47 -3.94
CA VAL A 115 21.38 12.04 -3.09
C VAL A 115 21.10 13.49 -3.45
N GLN A 116 22.13 14.30 -3.68
CA GLN A 116 21.98 15.71 -4.07
C GLN A 116 21.29 15.84 -5.45
N ASP A 117 21.68 15.02 -6.42
CA ASP A 117 21.10 15.04 -7.76
C ASP A 117 19.62 14.64 -7.73
N ALA A 118 19.28 13.57 -7.00
CA ALA A 118 17.91 13.13 -6.82
C ALA A 118 17.07 14.14 -6.03
N LEU A 119 17.64 14.82 -5.01
CA LEU A 119 16.95 15.90 -4.28
C LEU A 119 16.66 17.10 -5.18
N CYS A 120 17.62 17.52 -6.00
CA CYS A 120 17.42 18.61 -6.94
C CYS A 120 16.30 18.29 -7.93
N GLU A 121 16.24 17.04 -8.42
CA GLU A 121 15.14 16.60 -9.27
C GLU A 121 13.81 16.51 -8.52
N ALA A 122 13.82 16.00 -7.28
CA ALA A 122 12.65 15.92 -6.43
C ALA A 122 12.04 17.30 -6.19
N TRP A 123 12.85 18.33 -5.90
CA TRP A 123 12.35 19.69 -5.73
C TRP A 123 11.75 20.27 -7.01
N ARG A 124 12.34 19.97 -8.18
CA ARG A 124 11.77 20.40 -9.47
C ARG A 124 10.46 19.69 -9.79
N PHE A 125 10.36 18.40 -9.46
CA PHE A 125 9.20 17.57 -9.78
C PHE A 125 8.06 17.77 -8.77
N PHE A 126 8.36 17.66 -7.48
CA PHE A 126 7.40 17.82 -6.39
C PHE A 126 7.19 19.27 -5.99
N GLY A 127 7.95 20.26 -6.47
CA GLY A 127 7.69 21.70 -6.28
C GLY A 127 7.71 22.23 -4.84
N VAL A 128 8.11 21.41 -3.87
CA VAL A 128 8.19 21.78 -2.45
C VAL A 128 9.58 21.43 -1.95
N PRO A 129 10.28 22.35 -1.26
CA PRO A 129 11.53 22.00 -0.58
C PRO A 129 11.26 20.85 0.39
N GLY A 130 11.90 19.72 0.13
CA GLY A 130 11.81 18.54 0.99
C GLY A 130 12.35 18.83 2.40
N PRO A 131 12.06 17.93 3.36
CA PRO A 131 12.65 18.02 4.69
C PRO A 131 14.18 17.94 4.63
N LYS A 132 14.87 18.39 5.70
CA LYS A 132 16.28 18.05 5.90
C LYS A 132 16.42 16.53 5.88
N LEU A 133 17.49 16.03 5.28
CA LEU A 133 17.60 14.61 5.00
C LEU A 133 18.69 13.99 5.86
N VAL A 134 18.37 12.90 6.55
CA VAL A 134 19.35 12.03 7.19
C VAL A 134 19.37 10.71 6.44
N VAL A 135 20.52 10.33 5.89
CA VAL A 135 20.70 9.08 5.15
C VAL A 135 21.67 8.19 5.90
N GLU A 136 21.20 7.06 6.42
CA GLU A 136 22.03 6.03 7.05
C GLU A 136 22.50 5.00 6.01
N LEU A 137 23.80 4.86 5.85
CA LEU A 137 24.45 3.80 5.08
C LEU A 137 24.76 2.64 6.03
N THR A 138 23.94 1.58 5.97
CA THR A 138 24.17 0.37 6.78
C THR A 138 25.03 -0.62 6.03
N GLU A 139 25.95 -1.28 6.74
CA GLU A 139 26.67 -2.46 6.23
C GLU A 139 25.94 -3.77 6.54
N ARG A 140 24.96 -3.72 7.44
CA ARG A 140 24.29 -4.89 7.98
C ARG A 140 22.88 -4.98 7.40
N LEU A 141 22.60 -6.14 6.80
CA LEU A 141 21.35 -6.57 6.15
C LEU A 141 21.17 -6.04 4.71
N PRO A 142 21.46 -6.85 3.68
CA PRO A 142 21.13 -6.52 2.29
C PRO A 142 19.60 -6.42 2.10
N GLY A 143 19.13 -5.44 1.32
CA GLY A 143 17.76 -5.41 0.81
C GLY A 143 16.69 -4.77 1.68
N LEU A 144 17.05 -4.07 2.76
CA LEU A 144 16.11 -3.25 3.54
C LEU A 144 16.40 -1.77 3.28
N HIS A 145 15.71 -1.20 2.30
CA HIS A 145 15.65 0.24 2.06
C HIS A 145 14.38 0.79 2.68
N HIS A 146 14.49 1.95 3.31
CA HIS A 146 13.36 2.49 4.05
C HIS A 146 13.43 4.00 4.23
N ALA A 147 12.36 4.69 3.80
CA ALA A 147 12.09 6.08 4.11
C ALA A 147 11.09 6.27 5.28
N ALA A 148 11.45 7.12 6.23
CA ALA A 148 10.62 7.54 7.35
C ALA A 148 10.59 9.06 7.50
N SER A 149 9.49 9.56 8.07
CA SER A 149 9.32 10.98 8.44
C SER A 149 8.68 11.02 9.82
N ASP A 150 9.40 10.50 10.81
CA ASP A 150 8.93 10.40 12.20
C ASP A 150 8.95 11.78 12.90
N VAL A 151 9.74 12.72 12.37
CA VAL A 151 9.90 14.08 12.88
C VAL A 151 9.59 15.06 11.76
N ALA A 152 8.64 15.97 12.00
CA ALA A 152 8.29 17.00 11.03
C ALA A 152 9.52 17.81 10.62
N GLY A 153 9.75 17.96 9.31
CA GLY A 153 10.91 18.68 8.78
C GLY A 153 12.19 17.84 8.66
N ILE A 154 12.20 16.57 9.09
CA ILE A 154 13.32 15.64 8.90
C ILE A 154 12.86 14.36 8.21
N GLY A 155 13.42 14.11 7.03
CA GLY A 155 13.31 12.84 6.33
C GLY A 155 14.47 11.94 6.71
N TYR A 156 14.19 10.66 6.91
CA TYR A 156 15.19 9.64 7.20
C TYR A 156 15.15 8.56 6.14
N ILE A 157 16.29 8.25 5.55
CA ILE A 157 16.45 7.13 4.61
C ILE A 157 17.51 6.19 5.16
N LYS A 158 17.16 4.91 5.28
CA LYS A 158 18.13 3.85 5.53
C LYS A 158 18.45 3.13 4.23
N LEU A 159 19.72 3.09 3.84
CA LEU A 159 20.22 2.43 2.64
C LEU A 159 21.08 1.24 3.01
N SER A 160 20.65 0.05 2.58
CA SER A 160 21.46 -1.16 2.60
C SER A 160 22.62 -1.09 1.60
N PRO A 161 23.66 -1.95 1.71
CA PRO A 161 24.75 -1.99 0.72
C PRO A 161 24.20 -2.36 -0.66
N LEU A 162 24.46 -1.52 -1.65
CA LEU A 162 24.04 -1.77 -3.04
C LEU A 162 25.19 -2.24 -3.92
N ARG A 163 24.85 -2.96 -4.98
CA ARG A 163 25.80 -3.67 -5.84
C ARG A 163 26.34 -2.81 -6.98
N SER A 164 25.67 -1.69 -7.29
CA SER A 164 26.08 -0.79 -8.37
C SER A 164 25.61 0.66 -8.16
N LEU A 165 26.28 1.60 -8.81
CA LEU A 165 25.92 3.02 -8.79
C LEU A 165 24.49 3.28 -9.31
N ARG A 166 24.09 2.61 -10.40
CA ARG A 166 22.73 2.76 -10.94
C ARG A 166 21.65 2.28 -9.97
N GLU A 167 21.96 1.26 -9.18
CA GLU A 167 21.07 0.79 -8.13
C GLU A 167 20.95 1.83 -7.00
N TYR A 168 22.04 2.53 -6.66
CA TYR A 168 22.01 3.67 -5.74
C TYR A 168 21.08 4.78 -6.24
N GLU A 169 21.28 5.24 -7.48
CA GLU A 169 20.49 6.33 -8.07
C GLU A 169 18.99 6.00 -8.06
N ALA A 170 18.63 4.79 -8.51
CA ALA A 170 17.25 4.34 -8.57
C ALA A 170 16.59 4.24 -7.17
N ILE A 171 17.28 3.61 -6.22
CA ILE A 171 16.71 3.39 -4.87
C ILE A 171 16.65 4.70 -4.09
N VAL A 172 17.66 5.56 -4.19
CA VAL A 172 17.64 6.87 -3.54
C VAL A 172 16.48 7.71 -4.05
N ALA A 173 16.27 7.76 -5.37
CA ALA A 173 15.14 8.47 -5.95
C ALA A 173 13.80 7.89 -5.45
N HIS A 174 13.66 6.56 -5.45
CA HIS A 174 12.47 5.87 -4.95
C HIS A 174 12.15 6.24 -3.48
N GLU A 175 13.13 6.10 -2.58
CA GLU A 175 12.94 6.40 -1.16
C GLU A 175 12.70 7.90 -0.90
N LEU A 176 13.31 8.78 -1.70
CA LEU A 176 13.05 10.23 -1.63
C LEU A 176 11.62 10.58 -1.99
N ALA A 177 11.01 9.91 -2.96
CA ALA A 177 9.62 10.15 -3.34
C ALA A 177 8.67 9.89 -2.15
N HIS A 178 8.93 8.83 -1.39
CA HIS A 178 8.19 8.53 -0.15
C HIS A 178 8.31 9.62 0.91
N LEU A 179 9.26 10.56 0.82
CA LEU A 179 9.35 11.69 1.76
C LEU A 179 8.58 12.93 1.28
N HIS A 180 8.27 13.03 -0.02
CA HIS A 180 7.65 14.22 -0.61
C HIS A 180 6.14 14.10 -0.75
N LEU A 181 5.63 12.92 -1.11
CA LEU A 181 4.21 12.72 -1.36
C LEU A 181 3.75 11.36 -0.85
N ARG A 182 2.66 11.35 -0.07
CA ARG A 182 2.01 10.15 0.44
C ARG A 182 0.51 10.31 0.34
N SER A 183 -0.18 9.24 0.05
CA SER A 183 -1.63 9.13 -0.01
C SER A 183 -2.21 8.27 1.12
N GLY A 184 -1.35 7.52 1.83
CA GLY A 184 -1.80 6.49 2.77
C GLY A 184 -2.34 5.23 2.07
N ASN A 185 -2.39 5.24 0.73
CA ASN A 185 -2.64 4.09 -0.10
C ASN A 185 -1.29 3.55 -0.60
N ARG A 186 -0.86 2.41 -0.06
CA ARG A 186 0.43 1.83 -0.39
C ARG A 186 0.61 1.57 -1.89
N PHE A 187 -0.42 1.08 -2.58
CA PHE A 187 -0.33 0.84 -4.02
C PHE A 187 -0.02 2.14 -4.77
N LEU A 188 -0.70 3.24 -4.44
CA LEU A 188 -0.44 4.53 -5.06
C LEU A 188 0.91 5.13 -4.66
N ASP A 189 1.29 5.02 -3.39
CA ASP A 189 2.55 5.55 -2.85
C ASP A 189 3.76 4.88 -3.52
N GLU A 190 3.73 3.55 -3.67
CA GLU A 190 4.74 2.81 -4.43
C GLU A 190 4.73 3.18 -5.92
N GLY A 191 3.55 3.47 -6.50
CA GLY A 191 3.44 3.97 -7.87
C GLY A 191 4.13 5.32 -8.07
N ILE A 192 3.96 6.25 -7.12
CA ILE A 192 4.60 7.57 -7.14
C ILE A 192 6.12 7.42 -7.04
N ALA A 193 6.58 6.54 -6.14
CA ALA A 193 7.99 6.28 -5.96
C ALA A 193 8.64 5.64 -7.19
N VAL A 194 8.00 4.62 -7.78
CA VAL A 194 8.47 3.97 -9.01
C VAL A 194 8.43 4.91 -10.21
N PHE A 195 7.41 5.77 -10.34
CA PHE A 195 7.34 6.77 -11.39
C PHE A 195 8.49 7.79 -11.29
N PHE A 196 8.71 8.36 -10.10
CA PHE A 196 9.78 9.31 -9.89
C PHE A 196 11.16 8.68 -10.12
N GLN A 197 11.36 7.45 -9.64
CA GLN A 197 12.55 6.65 -9.92
C GLN A 197 12.78 6.44 -11.42
N ALA A 198 11.76 6.02 -12.17
CA ALA A 198 11.89 5.75 -13.61
C ALA A 198 12.18 7.03 -14.42
N ARG A 199 11.65 8.18 -13.97
CA ARG A 199 11.95 9.50 -14.50
C ARG A 199 13.43 9.87 -14.27
N HIS A 200 13.92 9.64 -13.06
CA HIS A 200 15.30 9.94 -12.66
C HIS A 200 16.32 9.06 -13.41
N ASP A 201 16.11 7.73 -13.48
CA ASP A 201 16.98 6.78 -14.20
C ASP A 201 16.78 6.82 -15.75
N ARG A 202 15.92 7.71 -16.25
CA ARG A 202 15.67 7.97 -17.68
C ARG A 202 15.47 6.70 -18.52
N THR A 203 14.54 5.80 -18.14
CA THR A 203 13.81 4.83 -19.01
C THR A 203 13.51 3.45 -18.37
N SER A 204 13.84 3.17 -17.11
CA SER A 204 13.62 1.82 -16.56
C SER A 204 13.02 1.79 -15.17
N ILE A 205 11.98 0.96 -15.03
CA ILE A 205 11.43 0.57 -13.74
C ILE A 205 12.40 -0.43 -13.10
N PHE A 206 12.78 -0.20 -11.84
CA PHE A 206 13.62 -1.13 -11.10
C PHE A 206 12.91 -1.59 -9.81
N VAL A 207 12.66 -2.90 -9.72
CA VAL A 207 12.02 -3.59 -8.59
C VAL A 207 12.90 -4.79 -8.25
N GLY A 208 14.00 -4.56 -7.54
CA GLY A 208 15.08 -5.53 -7.30
C GLY A 208 15.91 -5.88 -8.55
N SER A 209 15.33 -5.75 -9.74
CA SER A 209 15.99 -5.82 -11.04
C SER A 209 15.30 -4.86 -12.02
N ARG A 210 15.96 -4.51 -13.13
CA ARG A 210 15.34 -3.75 -14.22
C ARG A 210 14.22 -4.57 -14.85
N ILE A 211 13.09 -3.90 -15.11
CA ILE A 211 11.89 -4.52 -15.66
C ILE A 211 11.43 -3.70 -16.86
N ASP A 212 11.12 -4.41 -17.95
CA ASP A 212 10.31 -3.89 -19.04
C ASP A 212 8.84 -3.97 -18.62
N GLY A 213 8.29 -2.84 -18.18
CA GLY A 213 6.92 -2.75 -17.66
C GLY A 213 5.86 -3.10 -18.71
N GLU A 214 6.07 -2.70 -19.96
CA GLU A 214 5.12 -2.96 -21.05
C GLU A 214 5.05 -4.46 -21.35
N THR A 215 6.21 -5.10 -21.52
CA THR A 215 6.26 -6.56 -21.75
C THR A 215 5.69 -7.32 -20.56
N LEU A 216 5.95 -6.87 -19.33
CA LEU A 216 5.44 -7.52 -18.13
C LEU A 216 3.90 -7.43 -18.04
N LEU A 217 3.31 -6.26 -18.26
CA LEU A 217 1.85 -6.09 -18.26
C LEU A 217 1.20 -6.85 -19.43
N ARG A 218 1.81 -6.87 -20.61
CA ARG A 218 1.31 -7.65 -21.75
C ARG A 218 1.28 -9.16 -21.45
N THR A 219 2.32 -9.68 -20.80
CA THR A 219 2.44 -11.13 -20.57
C THR A 219 1.69 -11.60 -19.32
N ARG A 220 1.65 -10.79 -18.27
CA ARG A 220 1.15 -11.20 -16.94
C ARG A 220 0.04 -10.32 -16.38
N GLY A 221 -0.35 -9.25 -17.08
CA GLY A 221 -1.40 -8.33 -16.65
C GLY A 221 -2.69 -9.08 -16.30
N HIS A 222 -3.15 -10.03 -17.12
CA HIS A 222 -4.38 -10.80 -16.84
C HIS A 222 -4.36 -11.60 -15.52
N ALA A 223 -3.18 -11.90 -14.96
CA ALA A 223 -3.04 -12.72 -13.75
C ALA A 223 -2.99 -11.89 -12.45
N ILE A 224 -2.87 -10.56 -12.52
CA ILE A 224 -2.89 -9.70 -11.33
C ILE A 224 -4.32 -9.31 -10.92
N PRO A 225 -4.54 -8.96 -9.63
CA PRO A 225 -5.80 -8.40 -9.15
C PRO A 225 -6.32 -7.22 -9.98
N ALA A 226 -7.63 -6.97 -9.89
CA ALA A 226 -8.25 -5.78 -10.49
C ALA A 226 -7.72 -4.50 -9.85
N LEU A 227 -7.66 -3.40 -10.61
CA LEU A 227 -7.25 -2.09 -10.11
C LEU A 227 -8.06 -1.65 -8.89
N ARG A 228 -9.38 -1.94 -8.89
CA ARG A 228 -10.26 -1.74 -7.74
C ARG A 228 -9.75 -2.46 -6.49
N ALA A 229 -9.36 -3.73 -6.62
CA ALA A 229 -8.82 -4.53 -5.52
C ALA A 229 -7.51 -3.92 -4.99
N MET A 230 -6.58 -3.56 -5.89
CA MET A 230 -5.27 -3.01 -5.51
C MET A 230 -5.40 -1.67 -4.80
N LEU A 231 -6.31 -0.80 -5.24
CA LEU A 231 -6.59 0.48 -4.57
C LEU A 231 -7.35 0.33 -3.25
N ALA A 232 -8.25 -0.65 -3.15
CA ALA A 232 -9.04 -0.88 -1.94
C ALA A 232 -8.30 -1.67 -0.84
N TYR A 233 -7.13 -2.21 -1.15
CA TYR A 233 -6.39 -3.08 -0.25
C TYR A 233 -5.69 -2.31 0.86
N ASP A 234 -5.88 -2.76 2.11
CA ASP A 234 -5.20 -2.23 3.29
C ASP A 234 -3.86 -2.94 3.50
N ALA A 235 -2.78 -2.36 2.97
CA ALA A 235 -1.44 -2.93 3.02
C ALA A 235 -0.63 -2.53 4.27
N ARG A 236 -1.27 -2.02 5.35
CA ARG A 236 -0.57 -1.59 6.58
C ARG A 236 0.32 -2.69 7.18
N SER A 237 -0.08 -3.96 7.05
CA SER A 237 0.66 -5.12 7.53
C SER A 237 1.23 -6.00 6.39
N ASP A 238 1.31 -5.48 5.17
CA ASP A 238 1.73 -6.24 3.99
C ASP A 238 2.65 -5.40 3.10
N LEU A 239 3.88 -5.19 3.58
CA LEU A 239 4.80 -4.23 2.97
C LEU A 239 5.22 -4.62 1.54
N PHE A 240 5.24 -5.91 1.22
CA PHE A 240 5.69 -6.41 -0.07
C PHE A 240 4.56 -7.01 -0.91
N PHE A 241 3.31 -6.71 -0.56
CA PHE A 241 2.10 -7.22 -1.22
C PHE A 241 2.02 -8.76 -1.28
N GLU A 242 2.60 -9.46 -0.31
CA GLU A 242 2.66 -10.93 -0.27
C GLU A 242 1.30 -11.56 -0.02
N ARG A 243 0.41 -10.86 0.70
CA ARG A 243 -0.96 -11.34 0.91
C ARG A 243 -1.87 -10.93 -0.25
N LEU A 244 -1.65 -9.75 -0.83
CA LEU A 244 -2.39 -9.30 -2.01
C LEU A 244 -2.07 -10.14 -3.25
N VAL A 245 -0.80 -10.49 -3.45
CA VAL A 245 -0.32 -11.31 -4.57
C VAL A 245 0.67 -12.36 -4.03
N PRO A 246 0.17 -13.55 -3.64
CA PRO A 246 1.01 -14.61 -3.09
C PRO A 246 2.09 -15.13 -4.05
N ASP A 247 1.82 -15.08 -5.36
CA ASP A 247 2.80 -15.45 -6.37
C ASP A 247 3.90 -14.38 -6.50
N ALA A 248 5.10 -14.72 -6.07
CA ALA A 248 6.27 -13.86 -6.16
C ALA A 248 6.58 -13.37 -7.58
N ALA A 249 6.28 -14.18 -8.60
CA ALA A 249 6.53 -13.82 -10.00
C ALA A 249 5.57 -12.72 -10.50
N LEU A 250 4.43 -12.51 -9.82
CA LEU A 250 3.44 -11.50 -10.17
C LEU A 250 3.56 -10.21 -9.35
N ARG A 251 4.27 -10.22 -8.21
CA ARG A 251 4.46 -9.01 -7.37
C ARG A 251 5.02 -7.81 -8.13
N PRO A 252 6.01 -7.92 -9.04
CA PRO A 252 6.49 -6.77 -9.80
C PRO A 252 5.42 -6.12 -10.69
N CYS A 253 4.41 -6.88 -11.15
CA CYS A 253 3.30 -6.34 -11.92
C CYS A 253 2.45 -5.35 -11.10
N VAL A 254 2.41 -5.46 -9.76
CA VAL A 254 1.71 -4.51 -8.89
C VAL A 254 2.37 -3.13 -8.99
N TYR A 255 3.69 -3.06 -8.86
CA TYR A 255 4.47 -1.82 -8.98
C TYR A 255 4.36 -1.20 -10.38
N VAL A 256 4.43 -2.02 -11.43
CA VAL A 256 4.27 -1.55 -12.81
C VAL A 256 2.84 -1.03 -13.06
N SER A 257 1.83 -1.69 -12.49
CA SER A 257 0.44 -1.22 -12.58
C SER A 257 0.22 0.10 -11.84
N ALA A 258 0.86 0.26 -10.68
CA ALA A 258 0.83 1.49 -9.92
C ALA A 258 1.52 2.63 -10.67
N HIS A 259 2.68 2.37 -11.28
CA HIS A 259 3.36 3.31 -12.17
C HIS A 259 2.44 3.77 -13.30
N ALA A 260 1.80 2.84 -14.02
CA ALA A 260 0.89 3.18 -15.13
C ALA A 260 -0.30 4.04 -14.68
N LEU A 261 -0.86 3.78 -13.49
CA LEU A 261 -1.91 4.63 -12.92
C LEU A 261 -1.40 6.04 -12.61
N VAL A 262 -0.21 6.15 -12.00
CA VAL A 262 0.36 7.45 -11.61
C VAL A 262 0.76 8.28 -12.82
N GLU A 263 1.36 7.66 -13.83
CA GLU A 263 1.64 8.29 -15.12
C GLU A 263 0.35 8.86 -15.72
N HIS A 264 -0.71 8.04 -15.77
CA HIS A 264 -2.01 8.49 -16.26
C HIS A 264 -2.60 9.64 -15.40
N ALA A 265 -2.48 9.56 -14.09
CA ALA A 265 -2.99 10.59 -13.18
C ALA A 265 -2.23 11.91 -13.35
N LEU A 266 -0.91 11.87 -13.53
CA LEU A 266 -0.09 13.06 -13.78
C LEU A 266 -0.43 13.70 -15.13
N ASP A 267 -0.62 12.91 -16.18
CA ASP A 267 -1.02 13.42 -17.50
C ASP A 267 -2.38 14.13 -17.46
N ARG A 268 -3.30 13.63 -16.62
CA ARG A 268 -4.67 14.17 -16.50
C ARG A 268 -4.78 15.35 -15.55
N LEU A 269 -4.11 15.26 -14.41
CA LEU A 269 -4.35 16.14 -13.25
C LEU A 269 -3.19 17.10 -12.99
N GLY A 270 -2.01 16.83 -13.55
CA GLY A 270 -0.75 17.45 -13.15
C GLY A 270 -0.36 17.13 -11.70
N MET A 271 0.77 17.67 -11.26
CA MET A 271 1.29 17.44 -9.90
C MET A 271 0.33 17.97 -8.82
N ASP A 272 -0.24 19.17 -8.99
CA ASP A 272 -1.16 19.76 -8.01
C ASP A 272 -2.43 18.92 -7.83
N GLY A 273 -2.96 18.37 -8.93
CA GLY A 273 -4.11 17.48 -8.87
C GLY A 273 -3.77 16.12 -8.25
N LEU A 274 -2.59 15.57 -8.52
CA LEU A 274 -2.11 14.37 -7.83
C LEU A 274 -1.96 14.59 -6.32
N ARG A 275 -1.48 15.75 -5.86
CA ARG A 275 -1.41 16.08 -4.43
C ARG A 275 -2.78 16.12 -3.78
N ARG A 276 -3.76 16.80 -4.40
CA ARG A 276 -5.15 16.82 -3.91
C ARG A 276 -5.76 15.42 -3.87
N LEU A 277 -5.45 14.56 -4.84
CA LEU A 277 -5.87 13.16 -4.81
C LEU A 277 -5.25 12.43 -3.62
N CYS A 278 -3.96 12.59 -3.36
CA CYS A 278 -3.29 11.98 -2.21
C CYS A 278 -3.92 12.43 -0.88
N GLU A 279 -4.16 13.72 -0.69
CA GLU A 279 -4.83 14.28 0.49
C GLU A 279 -6.26 13.72 0.67
N ALA A 280 -7.02 13.64 -0.42
CA ALA A 280 -8.36 13.06 -0.41
C ALA A 280 -8.34 11.59 0.04
N LEU A 281 -7.37 10.80 -0.40
CA LEU A 281 -7.23 9.40 0.00
C LEU A 281 -6.87 9.24 1.48
N GLN A 282 -5.95 10.05 2.02
CA GLN A 282 -5.56 9.99 3.44
C GLN A 282 -6.75 10.17 4.40
N SER A 283 -7.77 10.90 3.97
CA SER A 283 -8.97 11.18 4.77
C SER A 283 -10.06 10.11 4.70
N ARG A 284 -9.85 9.03 3.92
CA ARG A 284 -10.88 8.03 3.60
C ARG A 284 -10.44 6.62 3.97
N ALA A 285 -11.42 5.75 4.17
CA ALA A 285 -11.15 4.33 4.35
C ALA A 285 -10.72 3.70 3.01
N PRO A 286 -9.85 2.65 3.04
CA PRO A 286 -9.38 1.99 1.82
C PRO A 286 -10.49 1.56 0.85
N SER A 287 -11.64 1.09 1.35
CA SER A 287 -12.78 0.69 0.53
C SER A 287 -13.31 1.80 -0.40
N ALA A 288 -13.12 3.08 -0.04
CA ALA A 288 -13.54 4.24 -0.81
C ALA A 288 -12.49 4.72 -1.83
N HIS A 289 -11.23 4.26 -1.72
CA HIS A 289 -10.14 4.74 -2.56
C HIS A 289 -10.41 4.58 -4.07
N PRO A 290 -10.96 3.45 -4.57
CA PRO A 290 -11.27 3.31 -6.00
C PRO A 290 -12.22 4.39 -6.51
N SER A 291 -13.22 4.76 -5.73
CA SER A 291 -14.25 5.74 -6.07
C SER A 291 -13.70 7.16 -6.03
N VAL A 292 -12.83 7.45 -5.06
CA VAL A 292 -12.09 8.73 -4.98
C VAL A 292 -11.18 8.92 -6.20
N VAL A 293 -10.43 7.89 -6.58
CA VAL A 293 -9.57 7.90 -7.78
C VAL A 293 -10.41 8.06 -9.04
N ALA A 294 -11.49 7.29 -9.20
CA ALA A 294 -12.38 7.38 -10.35
C ALA A 294 -13.01 8.77 -10.49
N HIS A 295 -13.45 9.37 -9.39
CA HIS A 295 -14.00 10.73 -9.38
C HIS A 295 -12.95 11.76 -9.77
N ALA A 296 -11.74 11.69 -9.21
CA ALA A 296 -10.66 12.62 -9.51
C ALA A 296 -10.25 12.57 -11.00
N LEU A 297 -10.19 11.37 -11.58
CA LEU A 297 -9.81 11.16 -12.98
C LEU A 297 -10.98 11.33 -13.97
N GLY A 298 -12.22 11.44 -13.48
CA GLY A 298 -13.42 11.54 -14.30
C GLY A 298 -13.69 10.27 -15.14
N GLU A 299 -13.22 9.10 -14.68
CA GLU A 299 -13.33 7.84 -15.41
C GLU A 299 -13.63 6.68 -14.44
N PRO A 300 -14.58 5.77 -14.76
CA PRO A 300 -14.86 4.60 -13.93
C PRO A 300 -13.61 3.73 -13.72
N ILE A 301 -13.45 3.16 -12.52
CA ILE A 301 -12.24 2.40 -12.19
C ILE A 301 -12.10 1.13 -13.05
N GLU A 302 -13.20 0.53 -13.48
CA GLU A 302 -13.19 -0.63 -14.39
C GLU A 302 -12.73 -0.24 -15.81
N SER A 303 -13.05 0.97 -16.27
CA SER A 303 -12.54 1.50 -17.54
C SER A 303 -11.05 1.77 -17.46
N LEU A 304 -10.57 2.33 -16.34
CA LEU A 304 -9.15 2.51 -16.06
C LEU A 304 -8.39 1.18 -16.01
N ASP A 305 -8.91 0.17 -15.30
CA ASP A 305 -8.33 -1.19 -15.27
C ASP A 305 -8.20 -1.75 -16.68
N ARG A 306 -9.28 -1.68 -17.48
CA ARG A 306 -9.28 -2.18 -18.85
C ARG A 306 -8.23 -1.47 -19.70
N ARG A 307 -8.22 -0.14 -19.68
CA ARG A 307 -7.35 0.67 -20.56
C ARG A 307 -5.89 0.55 -20.19
N LEU A 308 -5.56 0.62 -18.90
CA LEU A 308 -4.19 0.67 -18.42
C LEU A 308 -3.58 -0.73 -18.26
N LEU A 309 -4.35 -1.72 -17.83
CA LEU A 309 -3.82 -3.01 -17.39
C LEU A 309 -4.24 -4.20 -18.27
N ARG A 310 -5.40 -4.13 -18.94
CA ARG A 310 -5.96 -5.27 -19.70
C ARG A 310 -5.80 -5.15 -21.21
N ALA A 311 -5.86 -3.94 -21.76
CA ALA A 311 -5.80 -3.69 -23.20
C ALA A 311 -4.50 -4.26 -23.81
N SER A 312 -3.39 -4.17 -23.08
CA SER A 312 -2.08 -4.65 -23.53
C SER A 312 -1.92 -6.17 -23.48
N SER A 313 -2.81 -6.91 -22.81
CA SER A 313 -2.59 -8.33 -22.51
C SER A 313 -2.88 -9.30 -23.67
N GLY A 314 -3.47 -8.83 -24.78
CA GLY A 314 -3.75 -9.62 -25.99
C GLY A 314 -4.74 -10.78 -25.82
N ARG A 315 -4.93 -11.30 -24.60
CA ARG A 315 -6.02 -12.17 -24.17
C ARG A 315 -7.26 -11.31 -23.89
N GLY A 316 -7.73 -10.63 -24.93
CA GLY A 316 -9.01 -9.94 -24.87
C GLY A 316 -10.13 -10.97 -24.77
N SER A 317 -11.04 -10.79 -23.81
CA SER A 317 -12.45 -11.25 -23.84
C SER A 317 -12.77 -12.76 -23.99
N SER A 318 -11.83 -13.63 -24.36
CA SER A 318 -12.11 -15.03 -24.70
C SER A 318 -12.49 -15.89 -23.48
N ASP A 319 -12.13 -15.43 -22.27
CA ASP A 319 -12.37 -16.17 -21.02
C ASP A 319 -13.62 -15.68 -20.27
N ALA A 320 -14.27 -14.61 -20.75
CA ALA A 320 -15.48 -14.08 -20.12
C ALA A 320 -16.72 -14.87 -20.59
N LEU A 321 -17.67 -15.08 -19.67
CA LEU A 321 -18.96 -15.67 -20.03
C LEU A 321 -19.68 -14.77 -21.06
N PRO A 322 -20.41 -15.37 -22.04
CA PRO A 322 -21.27 -14.63 -22.95
C PRO A 322 -22.24 -13.71 -22.20
N MET A 323 -22.53 -12.53 -22.74
CA MET A 323 -23.43 -11.56 -22.11
C MET A 323 -24.83 -12.12 -21.82
N ASP A 324 -25.31 -13.05 -22.65
CA ASP A 324 -26.62 -13.67 -22.45
C ASP A 324 -26.63 -14.63 -21.25
N GLU A 325 -25.50 -15.30 -20.96
CA GLU A 325 -25.36 -16.12 -19.75
C GLU A 325 -25.25 -15.23 -18.50
N LEU A 326 -24.56 -14.09 -18.60
CA LEU A 326 -24.47 -13.12 -17.50
C LEU A 326 -25.82 -12.50 -17.14
N ARG A 327 -26.67 -12.22 -18.14
CA ARG A 327 -28.04 -11.72 -17.93
C ARG A 327 -28.97 -12.73 -17.27
N ALA A 328 -28.67 -14.02 -17.37
CA ALA A 328 -29.44 -15.09 -16.73
C ALA A 328 -28.98 -15.35 -15.28
N LEU A 329 -27.90 -14.71 -14.81
CA LEU A 329 -27.42 -14.89 -13.44
C LEU A 329 -28.37 -14.26 -12.43
N THR A 330 -28.71 -15.03 -11.42
CA THR A 330 -29.44 -14.59 -10.22
C THR A 330 -28.55 -14.78 -9.00
N PRO A 331 -28.84 -14.14 -7.86
CA PRO A 331 -28.14 -14.42 -6.61
C PRO A 331 -28.07 -15.92 -6.29
N ALA A 332 -29.18 -16.64 -6.48
CA ALA A 332 -29.24 -18.08 -6.30
C ALA A 332 -28.30 -18.81 -7.26
N SER A 333 -28.31 -18.51 -8.56
CA SER A 333 -27.46 -19.22 -9.52
C SER A 333 -25.96 -18.97 -9.30
N VAL A 334 -25.58 -17.79 -8.81
CA VAL A 334 -24.18 -17.49 -8.44
C VAL A 334 -23.70 -18.44 -7.35
N PHE A 335 -24.50 -18.67 -6.30
CA PHE A 335 -24.11 -19.56 -5.19
C PHE A 335 -24.32 -21.04 -5.47
N CYS A 336 -25.45 -21.41 -6.08
CA CYS A 336 -25.90 -22.79 -6.20
C CYS A 336 -25.20 -23.57 -7.32
N THR A 337 -24.59 -22.88 -8.29
CA THR A 337 -23.92 -23.56 -9.39
C THR A 337 -22.58 -24.13 -8.90
N PRO A 338 -22.34 -25.45 -8.98
CA PRO A 338 -21.00 -26.01 -8.74
C PRO A 338 -20.07 -25.49 -9.84
N LEU A 339 -19.00 -24.81 -9.46
CA LEU A 339 -18.01 -24.28 -10.40
C LEU A 339 -16.64 -24.74 -9.93
N SER A 340 -15.82 -25.23 -10.86
CA SER A 340 -14.37 -25.32 -10.68
C SER A 340 -13.78 -23.94 -10.41
N ALA A 341 -12.53 -23.90 -9.92
CA ALA A 341 -11.83 -22.62 -9.68
C ALA A 341 -11.71 -21.78 -10.95
N GLU A 342 -11.48 -22.43 -12.10
CA GLU A 342 -11.40 -21.77 -13.41
C GLU A 342 -12.75 -21.18 -13.83
N GLU A 343 -13.85 -21.93 -13.70
CA GLU A 343 -15.20 -21.44 -13.99
C GLU A 343 -15.62 -20.29 -13.07
N ALA A 344 -15.27 -20.35 -11.78
CA ALA A 344 -15.50 -19.24 -10.85
C ALA A 344 -14.70 -17.99 -11.25
N ALA A 345 -13.46 -18.15 -11.70
CA ALA A 345 -12.65 -17.05 -12.21
C ALA A 345 -13.26 -16.43 -13.49
N ARG A 346 -13.74 -17.27 -14.43
CA ARG A 346 -14.44 -16.82 -15.64
C ARG A 346 -15.74 -16.07 -15.35
N GLN A 347 -16.52 -16.55 -14.38
CA GLN A 347 -17.74 -15.86 -13.93
C GLN A 347 -17.42 -14.46 -13.35
N VAL A 348 -16.41 -14.35 -12.49
CA VAL A 348 -15.96 -13.07 -11.94
C VAL A 348 -15.47 -12.13 -13.05
N ALA A 349 -14.69 -12.64 -14.02
CA ALA A 349 -14.23 -11.86 -15.16
C ALA A 349 -15.39 -11.33 -16.02
N GLY A 350 -16.38 -12.17 -16.31
CA GLY A 350 -17.59 -11.79 -17.04
C GLY A 350 -18.41 -10.73 -16.30
N LEU A 351 -18.63 -10.88 -14.99
CA LEU A 351 -19.34 -9.90 -14.17
C LEU A 351 -18.61 -8.55 -14.12
N ARG A 352 -17.27 -8.52 -14.03
CA ARG A 352 -16.49 -7.27 -14.15
C ARG A 352 -16.68 -6.59 -15.51
N ALA A 353 -16.67 -7.37 -16.59
CA ALA A 353 -16.92 -6.85 -17.94
C ALA A 353 -18.33 -6.23 -18.04
N ALA A 354 -19.34 -6.89 -17.46
CA ALA A 354 -20.70 -6.37 -17.40
C ALA A 354 -20.79 -5.07 -16.58
N VAL A 355 -20.13 -4.99 -15.42
CA VAL A 355 -20.07 -3.75 -14.62
C VAL A 355 -19.49 -2.58 -15.43
N THR A 356 -18.53 -2.85 -16.31
CA THR A 356 -17.93 -1.80 -17.16
C THR A 356 -18.84 -1.41 -18.34
N ALA A 357 -19.64 -2.34 -18.85
CA ALA A 357 -20.47 -2.12 -20.03
C ALA A 357 -21.73 -1.29 -19.74
N VAL A 358 -22.14 -1.18 -18.49
CA VAL A 358 -23.32 -0.40 -18.09
C VAL A 358 -22.89 1.03 -17.73
N SER A 359 -23.42 2.00 -18.46
CA SER A 359 -23.11 3.44 -18.29
C SER A 359 -23.74 4.06 -17.03
N ASP A 360 -24.72 3.38 -16.44
CA ASP A 360 -25.45 3.79 -15.24
C ASP A 360 -24.93 2.98 -14.03
N PRO A 361 -24.87 3.51 -12.80
CA PRO A 361 -24.77 2.73 -11.56
C PRO A 361 -25.83 1.62 -11.42
N ALA A 362 -25.70 0.54 -12.18
CA ALA A 362 -26.56 -0.62 -12.06
C ALA A 362 -26.17 -1.40 -10.80
N HIS A 363 -27.11 -1.44 -9.85
CA HIS A 363 -26.98 -2.18 -8.60
C HIS A 363 -26.74 -3.69 -8.86
N GLU A 364 -27.39 -4.26 -9.86
CA GLU A 364 -27.46 -5.71 -10.08
C GLU A 364 -26.12 -6.34 -10.50
N PRO A 365 -25.40 -5.91 -11.55
CA PRO A 365 -24.11 -6.53 -11.91
C PRO A 365 -23.07 -6.42 -10.79
N ARG A 366 -23.05 -5.30 -10.05
CA ARG A 366 -22.15 -5.10 -8.91
C ARG A 366 -22.52 -5.99 -7.73
N GLY A 367 -23.82 -6.12 -7.43
CA GLY A 367 -24.31 -7.01 -6.39
C GLY A 367 -24.03 -8.49 -6.69
N LEU A 368 -24.15 -8.91 -7.96
CA LEU A 368 -23.77 -10.26 -8.39
C LEU A 368 -22.25 -10.46 -8.31
N LEU A 369 -21.44 -9.46 -8.65
CA LEU A 369 -19.98 -9.51 -8.52
C LEU A 369 -19.54 -9.67 -7.05
N VAL A 370 -20.16 -8.93 -6.11
CA VAL A 370 -19.92 -9.10 -4.67
C VAL A 370 -20.15 -10.55 -4.25
N ARG A 371 -21.25 -11.15 -4.68
CA ARG A 371 -21.60 -12.55 -4.35
C ARG A 371 -20.62 -13.54 -4.97
N ALA A 372 -20.22 -13.33 -6.22
CA ALA A 372 -19.26 -14.19 -6.90
C ALA A 372 -17.87 -14.16 -6.23
N LEU A 373 -17.41 -12.97 -5.80
CA LEU A 373 -16.17 -12.81 -5.03
C LEU A 373 -16.26 -13.51 -3.67
N ALA A 374 -17.35 -13.29 -2.92
CA ALA A 374 -17.58 -13.94 -1.62
C ALA A 374 -17.56 -15.47 -1.75
N ARG A 375 -18.31 -16.00 -2.73
CA ARG A 375 -18.35 -17.43 -3.04
C ARG A 375 -16.96 -17.98 -3.31
N ARG A 376 -16.16 -17.30 -4.15
CA ARG A 376 -14.83 -17.77 -4.56
C ARG A 376 -13.88 -17.91 -3.37
N VAL A 377 -13.95 -16.97 -2.41
CA VAL A 377 -13.22 -17.08 -1.15
C VAL A 377 -13.75 -18.25 -0.32
N PHE A 378 -15.07 -18.35 -0.16
CA PHE A 378 -15.71 -19.36 0.68
C PHE A 378 -15.43 -20.80 0.25
N VAL A 379 -15.44 -21.08 -1.06
CA VAL A 379 -15.20 -22.42 -1.59
C VAL A 379 -13.71 -22.73 -1.81
N GLY A 380 -12.81 -21.86 -1.35
CA GLY A 380 -11.35 -22.05 -1.50
C GLY A 380 -10.85 -21.97 -2.95
N ALA A 381 -11.63 -21.35 -3.85
CA ALA A 381 -11.29 -21.20 -5.27
C ALA A 381 -10.52 -19.91 -5.58
N SER A 382 -10.26 -19.05 -4.59
CA SER A 382 -9.56 -17.79 -4.79
C SER A 382 -8.05 -17.96 -4.71
N ALA A 383 -7.35 -17.58 -5.78
CA ALA A 383 -5.89 -17.48 -5.77
C ALA A 383 -5.37 -16.29 -4.95
N SER A 384 -6.23 -15.29 -4.67
CA SER A 384 -5.91 -14.17 -3.78
C SER A 384 -7.16 -13.73 -2.99
N PRO A 385 -7.43 -14.38 -1.84
CA PRO A 385 -8.60 -14.06 -1.02
C PRO A 385 -8.62 -12.63 -0.49
N PHE A 386 -7.43 -12.02 -0.30
CA PHE A 386 -7.29 -10.64 0.16
C PHE A 386 -7.62 -9.62 -0.93
N ALA A 387 -7.27 -9.89 -2.19
CA ALA A 387 -7.70 -9.08 -3.32
C ALA A 387 -9.22 -9.12 -3.48
N ASP A 388 -9.82 -10.31 -3.39
CA ASP A 388 -11.26 -10.49 -3.51
C ASP A 388 -12.02 -9.75 -2.42
N LEU A 389 -11.54 -9.84 -1.17
CA LEU A 389 -12.11 -9.12 -0.05
C LEU A 389 -11.99 -7.60 -0.24
N ALA A 390 -10.84 -7.10 -0.72
CA ALA A 390 -10.64 -5.67 -0.97
C ALA A 390 -11.60 -5.14 -2.04
N GLU A 391 -11.73 -5.85 -3.17
CA GLU A 391 -12.67 -5.51 -4.23
C GLU A 391 -14.12 -5.55 -3.75
N LEU A 392 -14.49 -6.62 -3.04
CA LEU A 392 -15.82 -6.79 -2.46
C LEU A 392 -16.16 -5.61 -1.54
N ARG A 393 -15.28 -5.27 -0.58
CA ARG A 393 -15.48 -4.13 0.34
C ARG A 393 -15.70 -2.81 -0.41
N SER A 394 -14.94 -2.59 -1.49
CA SER A 394 -15.11 -1.40 -2.31
C SER A 394 -16.44 -1.37 -3.04
N LEU A 395 -16.86 -2.51 -3.62
CA LEU A 395 -18.17 -2.61 -4.29
C LEU A 395 -19.32 -2.41 -3.32
N VAL A 396 -19.25 -2.99 -2.11
CA VAL A 396 -20.27 -2.78 -1.07
C VAL A 396 -20.29 -1.32 -0.63
N HIS A 397 -19.13 -0.68 -0.46
CA HIS A 397 -19.06 0.75 -0.16
C HIS A 397 -19.75 1.61 -1.22
N ASP A 398 -19.48 1.35 -2.51
CA ASP A 398 -20.12 2.05 -3.61
C ASP A 398 -21.64 1.79 -3.61
N LEU A 399 -22.07 0.54 -3.54
CA LEU A 399 -23.48 0.13 -3.53
C LEU A 399 -24.26 0.79 -2.41
N THR A 400 -23.72 0.78 -1.20
CA THR A 400 -24.38 1.35 -0.02
C THR A 400 -24.41 2.88 -0.03
N SER A 401 -23.52 3.52 -0.77
CA SER A 401 -23.49 4.98 -0.97
C SER A 401 -24.44 5.46 -2.07
N MET A 402 -24.96 4.54 -2.90
CA MET A 402 -25.90 4.89 -3.97
C MET A 402 -27.33 5.05 -3.46
N PRO A 403 -28.07 6.09 -3.92
CA PRO A 403 -29.46 6.26 -3.57
C PRO A 403 -30.32 5.16 -4.21
N GLY A 404 -31.33 4.69 -3.48
CA GLY A 404 -32.29 3.71 -3.99
C GLY A 404 -31.89 2.25 -3.87
N LEU A 405 -30.75 1.92 -3.25
CA LEU A 405 -30.43 0.53 -2.90
C LEU A 405 -31.48 -0.02 -1.92
N PRO A 406 -32.21 -1.10 -2.27
CA PRO A 406 -33.18 -1.70 -1.36
C PRO A 406 -32.53 -2.16 -0.05
N GLU A 407 -33.23 -1.96 1.07
CA GLU A 407 -32.71 -2.35 2.41
C GLU A 407 -32.32 -3.82 2.46
N ARG A 408 -33.15 -4.71 1.92
CA ARG A 408 -32.86 -6.14 1.78
C ARG A 408 -31.50 -6.38 1.10
N GLU A 409 -31.25 -5.70 -0.01
CA GLU A 409 -30.02 -5.88 -0.78
C GLU A 409 -28.80 -5.37 0.00
N ARG A 410 -28.93 -4.22 0.67
CA ARG A 410 -27.90 -3.71 1.58
C ARG A 410 -27.53 -4.75 2.64
N VAL A 411 -28.53 -5.34 3.30
CA VAL A 411 -28.32 -6.35 4.34
C VAL A 411 -27.63 -7.60 3.77
N CYS A 412 -28.06 -8.13 2.63
CA CYS A 412 -27.40 -9.27 1.99
C CYS A 412 -25.92 -9.00 1.69
N LEU A 413 -25.60 -7.82 1.15
CA LEU A 413 -24.23 -7.42 0.82
C LEU A 413 -23.36 -7.29 2.07
N GLU A 414 -23.88 -6.69 3.14
CA GLU A 414 -23.17 -6.58 4.44
C GLU A 414 -22.89 -7.96 5.05
N VAL A 415 -23.86 -8.87 4.97
CA VAL A 415 -23.71 -10.25 5.44
C VAL A 415 -22.58 -10.95 4.67
N TRP A 416 -22.58 -10.92 3.34
CA TRP A 416 -21.53 -11.56 2.54
C TRP A 416 -20.15 -10.95 2.74
N GLN A 417 -20.07 -9.62 2.89
CA GLN A 417 -18.83 -8.98 3.28
C GLN A 417 -18.33 -9.54 4.60
N SER A 418 -19.16 -9.55 5.64
CA SER A 418 -18.76 -10.00 6.98
C SER A 418 -18.28 -11.46 6.99
N LEU A 419 -18.92 -12.34 6.21
CA LEU A 419 -18.49 -13.74 6.07
C LEU A 419 -17.13 -13.85 5.40
N THR A 420 -16.91 -13.09 4.33
CA THR A 420 -15.62 -13.07 3.62
C THR A 420 -14.51 -12.54 4.53
N GLU A 421 -14.81 -11.55 5.38
CA GLU A 421 -13.86 -11.01 6.37
C GLU A 421 -13.44 -12.02 7.44
N VAL A 422 -14.35 -12.91 7.85
CA VAL A 422 -14.06 -14.01 8.77
C VAL A 422 -13.11 -15.02 8.12
N HIS A 423 -13.38 -15.41 6.86
CA HIS A 423 -12.59 -16.42 6.14
C HIS A 423 -11.20 -15.92 5.76
N SER A 424 -11.07 -14.65 5.40
CA SER A 424 -9.79 -14.04 5.01
C SER A 424 -9.10 -13.34 6.19
N ALA A 425 -9.44 -13.65 7.43
CA ALA A 425 -8.86 -13.01 8.59
C ALA A 425 -7.35 -13.33 8.71
N PRO A 426 -6.45 -12.32 8.80
CA PRO A 426 -5.01 -12.53 8.75
C PRO A 426 -4.42 -13.11 10.06
N SER A 427 -5.23 -13.24 11.11
CA SER A 427 -4.82 -13.77 12.41
C SER A 427 -6.04 -14.27 13.19
N MET A 428 -5.81 -15.08 14.22
CA MET A 428 -6.87 -15.56 15.11
C MET A 428 -7.61 -14.40 15.80
N ALA A 429 -6.89 -13.37 16.26
CA ALA A 429 -7.50 -12.20 16.89
C ALA A 429 -8.41 -11.43 15.92
N ALA A 430 -7.95 -11.24 14.67
CA ALA A 430 -8.78 -10.65 13.63
C ALA A 430 -10.00 -11.52 13.31
N CYS A 431 -9.82 -12.86 13.28
CA CYS A 431 -10.91 -13.80 13.01
C CYS A 431 -12.00 -13.69 14.10
N ILE A 432 -11.64 -13.68 15.38
CA ILE A 432 -12.59 -13.55 16.50
C ILE A 432 -13.34 -12.21 16.44
N SER A 433 -12.62 -11.12 16.13
CA SER A 433 -13.24 -9.79 16.00
C SER A 433 -14.21 -9.74 14.82
N SER A 434 -13.81 -10.22 13.64
CA SER A 434 -14.67 -10.30 12.45
C SER A 434 -15.87 -11.22 12.69
N TRP A 435 -15.66 -12.32 13.41
CA TRP A 435 -16.69 -13.30 13.75
C TRP A 435 -17.79 -12.70 14.62
N SER A 436 -17.40 -11.98 15.67
CA SER A 436 -18.36 -11.31 16.57
C SER A 436 -19.22 -10.29 15.82
N ARG A 437 -18.59 -9.53 14.91
CA ARG A 437 -19.29 -8.58 14.04
C ARG A 437 -20.23 -9.29 13.05
N ALA A 438 -19.78 -10.38 12.42
CA ALA A 438 -20.59 -11.16 11.49
C ALA A 438 -21.83 -11.75 12.18
N LEU A 439 -21.69 -12.26 13.41
CA LEU A 439 -22.83 -12.74 14.21
C LEU A 439 -23.86 -11.64 14.48
N GLU A 440 -23.41 -10.43 14.82
CA GLU A 440 -24.32 -9.29 15.05
C GLU A 440 -25.06 -8.90 13.77
N ILE A 441 -24.35 -8.81 12.64
CA ILE A 441 -24.95 -8.51 11.33
C ILE A 441 -25.98 -9.58 10.95
N CYS A 442 -25.61 -10.87 11.06
CA CYS A 442 -26.50 -11.98 10.75
C CYS A 442 -27.75 -12.04 11.65
N ARG A 443 -27.61 -11.75 12.96
CA ARG A 443 -28.75 -11.68 13.88
C ARG A 443 -29.72 -10.56 13.50
N ARG A 444 -29.20 -9.37 13.19
CA ARG A 444 -30.01 -8.25 12.71
C ARG A 444 -30.69 -8.60 11.39
N ALA A 445 -29.95 -9.20 10.46
CA ALA A 445 -30.49 -9.62 9.17
C ALA A 445 -31.67 -10.59 9.34
N LEU A 446 -31.53 -11.62 10.18
CA LEU A 446 -32.60 -12.58 10.47
C LEU A 446 -33.80 -11.96 11.19
N ALA A 447 -33.59 -10.95 12.04
CA ALA A 447 -34.70 -10.26 12.71
C ALA A 447 -35.59 -9.50 11.72
N HIS A 448 -35.02 -8.97 10.63
CA HIS A 448 -35.76 -8.21 9.62
C HIS A 448 -36.19 -9.07 8.41
N HIS A 449 -35.49 -10.16 8.13
CA HIS A 449 -35.64 -10.98 6.92
C HIS A 449 -35.55 -12.48 7.25
N ALA A 450 -36.40 -12.95 8.16
CA ALA A 450 -36.32 -14.29 8.76
C ALA A 450 -36.47 -15.48 7.78
N ASP A 451 -37.11 -15.26 6.63
CA ASP A 451 -37.38 -16.28 5.62
C ASP A 451 -36.65 -16.01 4.30
N ASP A 452 -35.69 -15.08 4.30
CA ASP A 452 -34.89 -14.80 3.12
C ASP A 452 -33.85 -15.91 2.89
N PRO A 453 -33.90 -16.63 1.76
CA PRO A 453 -33.06 -17.80 1.56
C PRO A 453 -31.57 -17.46 1.49
N GLU A 454 -31.22 -16.27 1.00
CA GLU A 454 -29.82 -15.84 0.92
C GLU A 454 -29.24 -15.57 2.31
N ILE A 455 -30.00 -14.86 3.15
CA ILE A 455 -29.63 -14.58 4.54
C ILE A 455 -29.57 -15.88 5.34
N LEU A 456 -30.55 -16.78 5.18
CA LEU A 456 -30.55 -18.08 5.83
C LEU A 456 -29.31 -18.90 5.46
N CYS A 457 -28.94 -18.96 4.17
CA CYS A 457 -27.75 -19.67 3.71
C CYS A 457 -26.47 -19.06 4.28
N ALA A 458 -26.37 -17.73 4.30
CA ALA A 458 -25.23 -17.04 4.85
C ALA A 458 -25.08 -17.25 6.38
N VAL A 459 -26.17 -17.21 7.13
CA VAL A 459 -26.18 -17.53 8.57
C VAL A 459 -25.78 -18.98 8.79
N ALA A 460 -26.33 -19.90 8.00
CA ALA A 460 -25.96 -21.32 8.08
C ALA A 460 -24.45 -21.52 7.84
N ALA A 461 -23.91 -20.87 6.80
CA ALA A 461 -22.48 -20.89 6.49
C ALA A 461 -21.62 -20.41 7.65
N LEU A 462 -21.97 -19.26 8.25
CA LEU A 462 -21.30 -18.74 9.44
C LEU A 462 -21.30 -19.81 10.54
N HIS A 463 -22.50 -20.17 11.01
CA HIS A 463 -22.67 -21.01 12.18
C HIS A 463 -22.22 -22.46 11.99
N ALA A 464 -22.09 -22.98 10.77
CA ALA A 464 -21.63 -24.34 10.50
C ALA A 464 -20.10 -24.46 10.40
N GLN A 465 -19.41 -23.41 9.96
CA GLN A 465 -17.94 -23.42 9.82
C GLN A 465 -17.22 -22.70 10.97
N GLY A 466 -17.95 -21.90 11.74
CA GLY A 466 -17.41 -21.14 12.86
C GLY A 466 -16.95 -21.96 14.06
N PRO A 467 -16.15 -21.36 14.95
CA PRO A 467 -15.73 -21.99 16.19
C PRO A 467 -16.84 -21.91 17.27
N VAL A 468 -17.26 -23.08 17.79
CA VAL A 468 -18.33 -23.21 18.81
C VAL A 468 -18.01 -22.42 20.08
N ALA A 469 -16.73 -22.39 20.48
CA ALA A 469 -16.26 -21.63 21.64
C ALA A 469 -16.54 -20.12 21.55
N TYR A 470 -16.82 -19.59 20.36
CA TYR A 470 -17.13 -18.18 20.12
C TYR A 470 -18.56 -17.97 19.60
N GLY A 471 -19.47 -18.90 19.88
CA GLY A 471 -20.91 -18.74 19.62
C GLY A 471 -21.39 -19.24 18.26
N ALA A 472 -20.59 -20.05 17.55
CA ALA A 472 -21.12 -20.84 16.43
C ALA A 472 -22.13 -21.87 16.95
N ASP A 473 -23.24 -22.04 16.22
CA ASP A 473 -24.39 -22.84 16.66
C ASP A 473 -24.82 -23.76 15.52
N ARG A 474 -24.40 -25.02 15.62
CA ARG A 474 -24.69 -26.04 14.60
C ARG A 474 -26.20 -26.34 14.49
N ALA A 475 -26.98 -26.14 15.54
CA ALA A 475 -28.43 -26.31 15.50
C ALA A 475 -29.09 -25.15 14.73
N CYS A 476 -28.67 -23.91 14.99
CA CYS A 476 -29.08 -22.75 14.21
C CYS A 476 -28.75 -22.94 12.71
N ALA A 477 -27.54 -23.40 12.40
CA ALA A 477 -27.15 -23.68 11.02
C ALA A 477 -28.10 -24.68 10.34
N ARG A 478 -28.39 -25.82 10.99
CA ARG A 478 -29.34 -26.82 10.47
C ARG A 478 -30.76 -26.25 10.27
N ALA A 479 -31.26 -25.46 11.21
CA ALA A 479 -32.57 -24.85 11.10
C ALA A 479 -32.65 -23.86 9.93
N CYS A 480 -31.60 -23.05 9.71
CA CYS A 480 -31.52 -22.14 8.59
C CYS A 480 -31.46 -22.89 7.24
N MET A 481 -30.67 -23.96 7.15
CA MET A 481 -30.59 -24.81 5.96
C MET A 481 -31.92 -25.45 5.62
N GLU A 482 -32.62 -26.01 6.61
CA GLU A 482 -33.92 -26.65 6.41
C GLU A 482 -34.95 -25.65 5.87
N LYS A 483 -34.97 -24.42 6.41
CA LYS A 483 -35.83 -23.35 5.87
C LYS A 483 -35.45 -22.99 4.43
N ALA A 484 -34.16 -22.81 4.15
CA ALA A 484 -33.69 -22.41 2.82
C ALA A 484 -33.92 -23.49 1.76
N ARG A 485 -33.94 -24.78 2.15
CA ARG A 485 -34.16 -25.93 1.26
C ARG A 485 -35.46 -25.84 0.47
N HIS A 486 -36.49 -25.28 1.07
CA HIS A 486 -37.82 -25.14 0.46
C HIS A 486 -37.95 -23.90 -0.44
N ALA A 487 -36.92 -23.05 -0.51
CA ALA A 487 -36.92 -21.86 -1.35
C ALA A 487 -36.53 -22.17 -2.82
N PRO A 488 -37.26 -21.62 -3.82
CA PRO A 488 -36.96 -21.85 -5.23
C PRO A 488 -35.52 -21.50 -5.59
N GLY A 489 -34.81 -22.45 -6.20
CA GLY A 489 -33.43 -22.26 -6.67
C GLY A 489 -32.33 -22.49 -5.63
N TRP A 490 -32.66 -22.67 -4.33
CA TRP A 490 -31.67 -22.78 -3.25
C TRP A 490 -31.44 -24.20 -2.73
N SER A 491 -32.32 -25.16 -3.05
CA SER A 491 -32.19 -26.56 -2.61
C SER A 491 -30.83 -27.18 -2.98
N ARG A 492 -30.32 -26.89 -4.18
CA ARG A 492 -29.00 -27.36 -4.64
C ARG A 492 -27.84 -26.81 -3.83
N TRP A 493 -27.92 -25.57 -3.35
CA TRP A 493 -26.89 -25.03 -2.47
C TRP A 493 -26.92 -25.73 -1.12
N VAL A 494 -28.10 -25.94 -0.54
CA VAL A 494 -28.25 -26.67 0.73
C VAL A 494 -27.65 -28.07 0.60
N GLU A 495 -27.97 -28.81 -0.46
CA GLU A 495 -27.39 -30.14 -0.71
C GLU A 495 -25.87 -30.14 -0.95
N ALA A 496 -25.34 -29.10 -1.61
CA ALA A 496 -23.89 -28.96 -1.82
C ALA A 496 -23.16 -28.58 -0.54
N PHE A 497 -23.77 -27.73 0.27
CA PHE A 497 -23.23 -27.25 1.54
C PHE A 497 -23.26 -28.34 2.62
N GLU A 498 -24.34 -29.14 2.70
CA GLU A 498 -24.39 -30.29 3.60
C GLU A 498 -23.30 -31.31 3.28
N ARG A 499 -23.09 -31.62 1.99
CA ARG A 499 -21.99 -32.48 1.55
C ARG A 499 -20.61 -31.93 1.92
N SER A 500 -20.42 -30.61 1.90
CA SER A 500 -19.15 -30.00 2.29
C SER A 500 -18.92 -30.05 3.81
N LEU A 501 -19.98 -30.07 4.62
CA LEU A 501 -19.89 -30.27 6.07
C LEU A 501 -19.60 -31.73 6.45
N GLU A 502 -20.12 -32.70 5.68
CA GLU A 502 -19.89 -34.13 5.90
C GLU A 502 -18.44 -34.57 5.58
N GLY A 503 -17.75 -33.86 4.68
CA GLY A 503 -16.34 -34.13 4.33
C GLY A 503 -15.30 -33.55 5.29
N VAL A 504 -15.73 -32.85 6.35
CA VAL A 504 -14.85 -32.18 7.34
C VAL A 504 -14.83 -32.93 8.69
N SER A 505 -15.50 -34.09 8.79
CA SER A 505 -15.56 -34.93 10.01
C SER A 505 -14.31 -35.77 10.24
#